data_AF-A0A1E7F3M7-F1
#
_entry.id   AF-A0A1E7F3M7-F1
#
_cell.length_a   1.000
_cell.length_b   1.000
_cell.length_c   1.000
_cell.angle_alpha   90.00
_cell.angle_beta   90.00
_cell.angle_gamma   90.00
#
_symmetry.space_group_name_H-M   'P 1'
#
loop_
_entity.id
_entity.type
_entity.pdbx_description
1 polymer ?
#
loop_
_entity_poly.entity_id
_entity_poly.type
_entity_poly.pdbx_seq_one_letter_code
_entity_poly.pdbx_strand_id
1 'polypeptide(L)'
;DPARLLGARLQGSNLYLVGMMGSGKSAVGDKLARRMGSYKFLDTDEIIEKATSMSIPEIFESEGEDGFRDVESQVLDTVHSYVRCIVSTGGGLVNKIENWGKLQSGIVIWLDVSPEIIMTRIKDDTNRPLLQTEDPLQTLIDLLEERTPKYSQADFRV
;
A
#
# COMPACT_ATOMS: atom_id res chain seq x y z
N ASP A 1 -6.32 -19.96 -16.23
CA ASP A 1 -5.93 -19.14 -15.07
C ASP A 1 -7.18 -18.48 -14.50
N PRO A 2 -7.61 -18.84 -13.26
CA PRO A 2 -8.77 -18.23 -12.60
C PRO A 2 -8.72 -16.69 -12.52
N ALA A 3 -7.52 -16.10 -12.46
CA ALA A 3 -7.34 -14.65 -12.41
C ALA A 3 -7.92 -13.94 -13.66
N ARG A 4 -7.94 -14.58 -14.83
CA ARG A 4 -8.53 -14.00 -16.05
C ARG A 4 -10.04 -13.78 -15.93
N LEU A 5 -10.73 -14.61 -15.15
CA LEU A 5 -12.18 -14.49 -14.93
C LEU A 5 -12.52 -13.37 -13.94
N LEU A 6 -11.58 -13.01 -13.07
CA LEU A 6 -11.75 -11.98 -12.05
C LEU A 6 -11.99 -10.60 -12.67
N GLY A 7 -11.25 -10.25 -13.73
CA GLY A 7 -11.37 -8.94 -14.39
C GLY A 7 -12.79 -8.63 -14.89
N ALA A 8 -13.48 -9.63 -15.44
CA ALA A 8 -14.87 -9.48 -15.89
C ALA A 8 -15.86 -9.34 -14.72
N ARG A 9 -15.62 -10.04 -13.60
CA ARG A 9 -16.48 -10.02 -12.40
C ARG A 9 -16.38 -8.73 -11.60
N LEU A 10 -15.23 -8.07 -11.65
CA LEU A 10 -14.99 -6.81 -10.95
C LEU A 10 -15.67 -5.60 -11.62
N GLN A 11 -16.17 -5.75 -12.86
CA GLN A 11 -16.92 -4.73 -13.61
C GLN A 11 -16.24 -3.35 -13.72
N GLY A 12 -14.91 -3.29 -13.58
CA GLY A 12 -14.14 -2.04 -13.65
C GLY A 12 -13.72 -1.48 -12.30
N SER A 13 -14.20 -2.05 -11.19
CA SER A 13 -13.82 -1.66 -9.83
C SER A 13 -12.32 -1.85 -9.61
N ASN A 14 -11.70 -0.93 -8.88
CA ASN A 14 -10.30 -1.05 -8.50
C ASN A 14 -10.11 -2.09 -7.39
N LEU A 15 -8.92 -2.67 -7.32
CA LEU A 15 -8.43 -3.45 -6.19
C LEU A 15 -7.38 -2.62 -5.45
N TYR A 16 -7.58 -2.37 -4.16
CA TYR A 16 -6.62 -1.68 -3.31
C TYR A 16 -5.93 -2.69 -2.40
N LEU A 17 -4.61 -2.77 -2.48
CA LEU A 17 -3.80 -3.62 -1.62
C LEU A 17 -3.30 -2.79 -0.44
N VAL A 18 -3.71 -3.16 0.77
CA VAL A 18 -3.28 -2.53 2.02
C VAL A 18 -2.49 -3.54 2.88
N GLY A 19 -1.75 -3.02 3.86
CA GLY A 19 -0.92 -3.82 4.78
C GLY A 19 0.47 -3.22 4.95
N MET A 20 1.22 -3.78 5.90
CA MET A 20 2.54 -3.26 6.26
C MET A 20 3.54 -3.27 5.10
N MET A 21 4.55 -2.40 5.19
CA MET A 21 5.73 -2.51 4.31
C MET A 21 6.29 -3.94 4.35
N GLY A 22 6.86 -4.44 3.24
CA GLY A 22 7.34 -5.83 3.17
C GLY A 22 6.26 -6.91 3.12
N SER A 23 4.96 -6.59 3.22
CA SER A 23 3.88 -7.59 3.09
C SER A 23 3.76 -8.17 1.67
N GLY A 24 4.36 -7.51 0.67
CA GLY A 24 4.43 -7.98 -0.71
C GLY A 24 3.39 -7.36 -1.65
N LYS A 25 2.75 -6.24 -1.26
CA LYS A 25 1.73 -5.53 -2.06
C LYS A 25 2.15 -5.32 -3.50
N SER A 26 3.33 -4.74 -3.75
CA SER A 26 3.80 -4.47 -5.10
C SER A 26 4.01 -5.75 -5.92
N ALA A 27 4.66 -6.76 -5.33
CA ALA A 27 4.92 -8.03 -6.00
C ALA A 27 3.64 -8.83 -6.30
N VAL A 28 2.69 -8.86 -5.36
CA VAL A 28 1.38 -9.50 -5.54
C VAL A 28 0.55 -8.75 -6.56
N GLY A 29 0.52 -7.41 -6.48
CA GLY A 29 -0.24 -6.54 -7.38
C GLY A 29 0.22 -6.64 -8.83
N ASP A 30 1.52 -6.50 -9.11
CA ASP A 30 2.09 -6.66 -10.45
C ASP A 30 1.80 -8.05 -11.03
N LYS A 31 2.03 -9.10 -10.24
CA LYS A 31 1.76 -10.48 -10.68
C LYS A 31 0.27 -10.70 -10.95
N LEU A 32 -0.62 -10.17 -10.12
CA LEU A 32 -2.06 -10.28 -10.31
C LEU A 32 -2.52 -9.53 -11.56
N ALA A 33 -2.03 -8.31 -11.78
CA ALA A 33 -2.33 -7.52 -12.99
C ALA A 33 -1.90 -8.26 -14.26
N ARG A 34 -0.68 -8.80 -14.30
CA ARG A 34 -0.17 -9.60 -15.43
C ARG A 34 -1.02 -10.85 -15.69
N ARG A 35 -1.46 -11.55 -14.64
CA ARG A 35 -2.32 -12.74 -14.77
C ARG A 35 -3.74 -12.40 -15.22
N MET A 36 -4.29 -11.28 -14.76
CA MET A 36 -5.60 -10.78 -15.18
C MET A 36 -5.59 -10.27 -16.62
N GLY A 37 -4.48 -9.65 -17.05
CA GLY A 37 -4.25 -9.13 -18.41
C GLY A 37 -5.14 -7.94 -18.82
N SER A 38 -6.13 -7.59 -18.01
CA SER A 38 -7.13 -6.54 -18.28
C SER A 38 -7.07 -5.38 -17.27
N TYR A 39 -6.19 -5.47 -16.28
CA TYR A 39 -6.01 -4.50 -15.20
C TYR A 39 -4.59 -3.94 -15.23
N LYS A 40 -4.44 -2.67 -14.88
CA LYS A 40 -3.14 -2.01 -14.71
C LYS A 40 -2.69 -2.11 -13.26
N PHE A 41 -1.39 -2.31 -13.04
CA PHE A 41 -0.80 -2.18 -11.71
C PHE A 41 -0.32 -0.74 -11.51
N LEU A 42 -0.61 -0.18 -10.33
CA LEU A 42 -0.17 1.13 -9.86
C LEU A 42 0.41 0.96 -8.46
N ASP A 43 1.58 1.55 -8.20
CA ASP A 43 2.15 1.63 -6.86
C ASP A 43 2.18 3.10 -6.43
N THR A 44 1.49 3.44 -5.34
CA THR A 44 1.39 4.83 -4.88
C THR A 44 2.75 5.37 -4.46
N ASP A 45 3.61 4.54 -3.87
CA ASP A 45 4.94 4.97 -3.41
C ASP A 45 5.79 5.37 -4.63
N GLU A 46 5.78 4.57 -5.71
CA GLU A 46 6.47 4.92 -6.95
C GLU A 46 5.88 6.18 -7.62
N ILE A 47 4.56 6.38 -7.55
CA ILE A 47 3.90 7.56 -8.12
C ILE A 47 4.30 8.81 -7.34
N ILE A 48 4.37 8.72 -6.01
CA ILE A 48 4.82 9.81 -5.14
C ILE A 48 6.25 10.21 -5.53
N GLU A 49 7.19 9.25 -5.55
CA GLU A 49 8.59 9.57 -5.85
C GLU A 49 8.77 10.18 -7.25
N LYS A 50 8.01 9.69 -8.24
CA LYS A 50 8.01 10.27 -9.61
C LYS A 50 7.42 11.67 -9.64
N ALA A 51 6.37 11.94 -8.87
CA ALA A 51 5.68 13.23 -8.85
C ALA A 51 6.49 14.31 -8.12
N THR A 52 7.16 13.95 -7.01
CA THR A 52 7.95 14.86 -6.19
C THR A 52 9.40 14.99 -6.66
N SER A 53 9.90 14.04 -7.46
CA SER A 53 11.33 13.88 -7.74
C SER A 53 12.19 13.71 -6.47
N MET A 54 11.57 13.21 -5.40
CA MET A 54 12.19 12.96 -4.09
C MET A 54 11.90 11.53 -3.68
N SER A 55 12.87 10.87 -3.07
CA SER A 55 12.66 9.59 -2.41
C SER A 55 11.78 9.75 -1.18
N ILE A 56 11.11 8.67 -0.75
CA ILE A 56 10.30 8.69 0.48
C ILE A 56 11.09 9.21 1.70
N PRO A 57 12.33 8.76 1.98
CA PRO A 57 13.13 9.33 3.06
C PRO A 57 13.34 10.84 2.99
N GLU A 58 13.60 11.39 1.80
CA GLU A 58 13.77 12.85 1.61
C GLU A 58 12.47 13.62 1.89
N ILE A 59 11.31 13.05 1.53
CA ILE A 59 10.01 13.66 1.85
C ILE A 59 9.77 13.64 3.36
N PHE A 60 10.06 12.52 4.03
CA PHE A 60 9.95 12.43 5.50
C PHE A 60 10.88 13.41 6.21
N GLU A 61 12.10 13.61 5.72
CA GLU A 61 13.06 14.57 6.30
C GLU A 61 12.61 16.03 6.13
N SER A 62 12.02 16.37 4.98
CA SER A 62 11.62 17.73 4.65
C SER A 62 10.23 18.13 5.18
N GLU A 63 9.26 17.22 5.13
CA GLU A 63 7.85 17.50 5.43
C GLU A 63 7.33 16.77 6.69
N GLY A 64 8.13 15.85 7.25
CA GLY A 64 7.69 14.98 8.34
C GLY A 64 6.69 13.91 7.89
N GLU A 65 6.25 13.09 8.84
CA GLU A 65 5.27 12.04 8.54
C GLU A 65 3.93 12.61 8.08
N ASP A 66 3.40 13.64 8.77
CA ASP A 66 2.10 14.22 8.43
C ASP A 66 2.07 14.80 7.02
N GLY A 67 3.14 15.51 6.61
CA GLY A 67 3.29 16.01 5.24
C GLY A 67 3.35 14.87 4.21
N PHE A 68 4.11 13.81 4.48
CA PHE A 68 4.07 12.61 3.64
C PHE A 68 2.66 12.01 3.53
N ARG A 69 1.88 12.00 4.62
CA ARG A 69 0.47 11.53 4.59
C ARG A 69 -0.42 12.47 3.77
N ASP A 70 -0.17 13.77 3.73
CA ASP A 70 -0.84 14.70 2.81
C ASP A 70 -0.56 14.33 1.36
N VAL A 71 0.71 14.09 1.01
CA VAL A 71 1.12 13.68 -0.34
C VAL A 71 0.51 12.33 -0.73
N GLU A 72 0.50 11.33 0.16
CA GLU A 72 -0.18 10.05 -0.06
C GLU A 72 -1.66 10.23 -0.42
N SER A 73 -2.34 11.15 0.28
CA SER A 73 -3.78 11.38 0.10
C SER A 73 -4.08 12.06 -1.25
N GLN A 74 -3.23 12.99 -1.68
CA GLN A 74 -3.31 13.65 -2.99
C GLN A 74 -3.04 12.65 -4.14
N VAL A 75 -2.08 11.76 -3.98
CA VAL A 75 -1.82 10.69 -4.96
C VAL A 75 -2.99 9.72 -5.02
N LEU A 76 -3.58 9.36 -3.87
CA LEU A 76 -4.78 8.53 -3.84
C LEU A 76 -5.96 9.19 -4.57
N ASP A 77 -6.17 10.50 -4.44
CA ASP A 77 -7.19 11.24 -5.18
C ASP A 77 -7.04 11.09 -6.69
N THR A 78 -5.80 11.20 -7.16
CA THR A 78 -5.49 11.02 -8.59
C THR A 78 -5.74 9.58 -9.01
N VAL A 79 -5.23 8.61 -8.25
CA VAL A 79 -5.32 7.18 -8.59
C VAL A 79 -6.77 6.67 -8.53
N HIS A 80 -7.56 7.15 -7.58
CA HIS A 80 -8.96 6.80 -7.39
C HIS A 80 -9.84 7.12 -8.62
N SER A 81 -9.47 8.12 -9.42
CA SER A 81 -10.19 8.48 -10.64
C SER A 81 -10.07 7.44 -11.78
N TYR A 82 -9.09 6.53 -11.70
CA TYR A 82 -8.93 5.47 -12.70
C TYR A 82 -9.84 4.28 -12.41
N VAL A 83 -10.04 3.45 -13.43
CA VAL A 83 -10.78 2.18 -13.35
C VAL A 83 -9.92 1.05 -13.85
N ARG A 84 -10.25 -0.19 -13.43
CA ARG A 84 -9.50 -1.41 -13.75
C ARG A 84 -8.04 -1.34 -13.30
N CYS A 85 -7.81 -0.83 -12.09
CA CYS A 85 -6.49 -0.75 -11.48
C CYS A 85 -6.35 -1.69 -10.29
N ILE A 86 -5.15 -2.23 -10.11
CA ILE A 86 -4.67 -2.84 -8.88
C ILE A 86 -3.68 -1.86 -8.28
N VAL A 87 -4.01 -1.31 -7.12
CA VAL A 87 -3.31 -0.20 -6.49
C VAL A 87 -2.62 -0.72 -5.23
N SER A 88 -1.29 -0.78 -5.24
CA SER A 88 -0.48 -0.97 -4.03
C SER A 88 -0.39 0.37 -3.31
N THR A 89 -0.81 0.42 -2.04
CA THR A 89 -0.74 1.63 -1.23
C THR A 89 0.50 1.66 -0.35
N GLY A 90 0.91 2.83 0.12
CA GLY A 90 1.85 2.94 1.24
C GLY A 90 1.26 2.34 2.52
N GLY A 91 2.13 1.89 3.42
CA GLY A 91 1.71 1.18 4.64
C GLY A 91 0.91 2.05 5.61
N GLY A 92 1.20 3.35 5.67
CA GLY A 92 0.53 4.30 6.57
C GLY A 92 -0.68 5.01 5.97
N LEU A 93 -0.99 4.81 4.68
CA LEU A 93 -2.09 5.47 3.99
C LEU A 93 -3.45 5.30 4.69
N VAL A 94 -3.65 4.17 5.38
CA VAL A 94 -4.86 3.85 6.15
C VAL A 94 -5.04 4.68 7.43
N ASN A 95 -4.01 5.41 7.87
CA ASN A 95 -4.05 6.23 9.09
C ASN A 95 -4.93 7.47 8.94
N LYS A 96 -5.10 7.96 7.70
CA LYS A 96 -5.99 9.07 7.41
C LYS A 96 -7.40 8.58 7.11
N ILE A 97 -8.33 8.93 8.00
CA ILE A 97 -9.74 8.50 7.90
C ILE A 97 -10.39 8.90 6.57
N GLU A 98 -10.02 10.07 6.03
CA GLU A 98 -10.49 10.59 4.74
C GLU A 98 -10.13 9.71 3.53
N ASN A 99 -9.11 8.85 3.65
CA ASN A 99 -8.72 7.95 2.57
C ASN A 99 -9.66 6.74 2.45
N TRP A 100 -10.36 6.35 3.52
CA TRP A 100 -11.21 5.15 3.53
C TRP A 100 -12.37 5.23 2.54
N GLY A 101 -13.00 6.41 2.39
CA GLY A 101 -14.07 6.57 1.39
C GLY A 101 -13.61 6.29 -0.04
N LYS A 102 -12.34 6.60 -0.36
CA LYS A 102 -11.74 6.33 -1.67
C LYS A 102 -11.37 4.86 -1.80
N LEU A 103 -10.77 4.26 -0.77
CA LEU A 103 -10.43 2.84 -0.77
C LEU A 103 -11.69 1.96 -0.92
N GLN A 104 -12.76 2.29 -0.20
CA GLN A 104 -14.03 1.55 -0.20
C GLN A 104 -14.89 1.81 -1.45
N SER A 105 -14.45 2.66 -2.38
CA SER A 105 -15.06 2.76 -3.72
C SER A 105 -14.73 1.53 -4.60
N GLY A 106 -13.66 0.81 -4.26
CA GLY A 106 -13.26 -0.45 -4.87
C GLY A 106 -13.26 -1.58 -3.84
N ILE A 107 -12.49 -2.63 -4.11
CA ILE A 107 -12.30 -3.76 -3.19
C ILE A 107 -10.96 -3.59 -2.48
N VAL A 108 -10.99 -3.57 -1.16
CA VAL A 108 -9.82 -3.47 -0.30
C VAL A 108 -9.36 -4.87 0.13
N ILE A 109 -8.09 -5.18 -0.11
CA ILE A 109 -7.47 -6.45 0.21
C ILE A 109 -6.30 -6.19 1.15
N TRP A 110 -6.39 -6.68 2.36
CA TRP A 110 -5.31 -6.66 3.33
C TRP A 110 -4.40 -7.87 3.13
N LEU A 111 -3.13 -7.62 2.80
CA LEU A 111 -2.08 -8.63 2.87
C LEU A 111 -1.51 -8.68 4.29
N ASP A 112 -1.94 -9.68 5.04
CA ASP A 112 -1.61 -9.86 6.44
C ASP A 112 -0.42 -10.81 6.60
N VAL A 113 0.71 -10.25 7.02
CA VAL A 113 1.98 -10.95 7.08
C VAL A 113 2.60 -10.71 8.43
N SER A 114 3.14 -11.77 9.06
CA SER A 114 3.75 -11.65 10.38
C SER A 114 4.98 -10.72 10.37
N PRO A 115 5.24 -10.01 11.47
CA PRO A 115 6.40 -9.13 11.60
C PRO A 115 7.73 -9.81 11.26
N GLU A 116 7.92 -11.08 11.63
CA GLU A 116 9.17 -11.83 11.41
C GLU A 116 9.42 -12.08 9.91
N ILE A 117 8.35 -12.40 9.17
CA ILE A 117 8.42 -12.57 7.71
C ILE A 117 8.69 -11.23 7.04
N ILE A 118 8.00 -10.17 7.47
CA ILE A 118 8.24 -8.81 6.97
C ILE A 118 9.71 -8.42 7.18
N MET A 119 10.23 -8.59 8.40
CA MET A 119 11.60 -8.23 8.75
C MET A 119 12.61 -8.99 7.88
N THR A 120 12.38 -10.28 7.65
CA THR A 120 13.23 -11.09 6.77
C THR A 120 13.28 -10.55 5.34
N ARG A 121 12.18 -9.98 4.84
CA ARG A 121 12.06 -9.44 3.47
C ARG A 121 12.69 -8.06 3.31
N ILE A 122 12.73 -7.26 4.37
CA ILE A 122 13.16 -5.85 4.31
C ILE A 122 14.50 -5.58 5.02
N LYS A 123 15.16 -6.62 5.53
CA LYS A 123 16.42 -6.50 6.28
C LYS A 123 17.54 -5.69 5.59
N ASP A 124 17.56 -5.68 4.25
CA ASP A 124 18.58 -4.99 3.45
C ASP A 124 18.05 -3.67 2.84
N ASP A 125 16.84 -3.25 3.18
CA ASP A 125 16.16 -2.07 2.61
C ASP A 125 16.29 -0.86 3.54
N THR A 126 17.12 0.11 3.12
CA THR A 126 17.35 1.35 3.88
C THR A 126 16.30 2.43 3.61
N ASN A 127 15.38 2.24 2.68
CA ASN A 127 14.38 3.24 2.29
C ASN A 127 13.12 3.22 3.18
N ARG A 128 13.28 2.83 4.46
CA ARG A 128 12.19 2.69 5.44
C ARG A 128 12.42 3.65 6.62
N PRO A 129 12.01 4.93 6.52
CA PRO A 129 12.26 5.94 7.56
C PRO A 129 11.77 5.53 8.94
N LEU A 130 10.57 4.93 9.00
CA LEU A 130 9.95 4.47 10.25
C LEU A 130 10.69 3.31 10.94
N LEU A 131 11.62 2.62 10.25
CA LEU A 131 12.36 1.50 10.81
C LEU A 131 13.84 1.83 11.11
N GLN A 132 14.25 3.09 10.93
CA GLN A 132 15.60 3.56 11.29
C GLN A 132 15.67 3.82 12.81
N THR A 133 15.54 2.76 13.60
CA THR A 133 15.47 2.77 15.07
C THR A 133 16.45 1.76 15.67
N GLU A 134 16.66 1.79 16.99
CA GLU A 134 17.53 0.83 17.69
C GLU A 134 17.01 -0.62 17.62
N ASP A 135 15.68 -0.79 17.65
CA ASP A 135 15.01 -2.09 17.48
C ASP A 135 13.94 -2.01 16.37
N PRO A 136 14.34 -2.26 15.11
CA PRO A 136 13.42 -2.23 13.98
C PRO A 136 12.31 -3.28 14.07
N LEU A 137 12.53 -4.41 14.77
CA LEU A 137 11.53 -5.46 14.89
C LEU A 137 10.45 -5.04 15.86
N GLN A 138 10.81 -4.52 17.02
CA GLN A 138 9.85 -4.00 17.97
C GLN A 138 9.06 -2.82 17.37
N THR A 139 9.74 -1.90 16.69
CA THR A 139 9.07 -0.78 16.00
C THR A 139 8.06 -1.26 14.95
N LEU A 140 8.40 -2.33 14.21
CA LEU A 140 7.48 -2.94 13.25
C LEU A 140 6.26 -3.58 13.93
N ILE A 141 6.46 -4.25 15.07
CA ILE A 141 5.39 -4.84 15.87
C ILE A 141 4.43 -3.74 16.34
N ASP A 142 4.96 -2.68 16.93
CA ASP A 142 4.16 -1.56 17.45
C ASP A 142 3.32 -0.89 16.34
N LEU A 143 3.94 -0.65 15.17
CA LEU A 143 3.24 -0.12 14.00
C LEU A 143 2.14 -1.06 13.49
N LEU A 144 2.38 -2.38 13.51
CA LEU A 144 1.39 -3.36 13.10
C LEU A 144 0.21 -3.37 14.08
N GLU A 145 0.47 -3.34 15.40
CA GLU A 145 -0.57 -3.28 16.43
C GLU A 145 -1.45 -2.03 16.26
N GLU A 146 -0.83 -0.87 16.03
CA GLU A 146 -1.55 0.40 15.82
C GLU A 146 -2.41 0.38 14.54
N ARG A 147 -1.92 -0.26 13.47
CA ARG A 147 -2.56 -0.26 12.15
C ARG A 147 -3.53 -1.41 11.93
N THR A 148 -3.43 -2.51 12.69
CA THR A 148 -4.29 -3.69 12.53
C THR A 148 -5.79 -3.37 12.58
N PRO A 149 -6.31 -2.53 13.51
CA PRO A 149 -7.73 -2.14 13.53
C PRO A 149 -8.18 -1.38 12.28
N LYS A 150 -7.24 -0.73 11.57
CA LYS A 150 -7.52 -0.03 10.32
C LYS A 150 -7.48 -1.03 9.17
N TYR A 151 -6.42 -1.84 9.05
CA TYR A 151 -6.34 -2.88 8.01
C TYR A 151 -7.49 -3.88 8.05
N SER A 152 -8.02 -4.21 9.24
CA SER A 152 -9.14 -5.14 9.41
C SER A 152 -10.47 -4.64 8.84
N GLN A 153 -10.57 -3.38 8.42
CA GLN A 153 -11.72 -2.84 7.68
C GLN A 153 -11.70 -3.23 6.19
N ALA A 154 -10.66 -3.93 5.72
CA ALA A 154 -10.59 -4.45 4.36
C ALA A 154 -11.68 -5.51 4.10
N ASP A 155 -12.15 -5.60 2.84
CA ASP A 155 -13.13 -6.59 2.42
C ASP A 155 -12.59 -8.03 2.51
N PHE A 156 -11.29 -8.19 2.27
CA PHE A 156 -10.61 -9.47 2.32
C PHE A 156 -9.29 -9.37 3.10
N ARG A 157 -9.01 -10.40 3.90
CA ARG A 157 -7.72 -10.65 4.54
C ARG A 157 -7.08 -11.87 3.88
N VAL A 158 -5.82 -11.72 3.44
CA VAL A 158 -5.04 -12.76 2.75
C VAL A 158 -3.71 -12.97 3.44
#